data_AF-A0A9P7BH95-F1
#
_entry.id   AF-A0A9P7BH95-F1
#
_cell.length_a   1.000
_cell.length_b   1.000
_cell.length_c   1.000
_cell.angle_alpha   90.00
_cell.angle_beta   90.00
_cell.angle_gamma   90.00
#
_symmetry.space_group_name_H-M   'P 1'
#
loop_
_entity.id
_entity.type
_entity.pdbx_description
1 polymer ?
#
loop_
_entity_poly.entity_id
_entity_poly.type
_entity_poly.pdbx_seq_one_letter_code
_entity_poly.pdbx_strand_id
1 'polypeptide(L)'
;MVAINSAIKEIRFLLPQAASNFKSFVLKTYPVIKKEHPYLPVLIRECQGVQPTVVVRLEKGVEVKKHVANFSEAELTNLLQNP
;
A
#
# COMPACT_ATOMS: atom_id res chain seq x y z
N MET A 1 -12.76 -8.14 -1.34
CA MET A 1 -11.80 -8.89 -0.51
C MET A 1 -10.41 -8.50 -1.00
N VAL A 2 -9.60 -7.92 -0.13
CA VAL A 2 -8.23 -7.52 -0.50
C VAL A 2 -7.35 -8.66 -0.03
N ALA A 3 -7.18 -9.66 -0.89
CA ALA A 3 -6.29 -10.76 -0.59
C ALA A 3 -4.84 -10.22 -0.56
N ILE A 4 -4.17 -10.37 0.58
CA ILE A 4 -2.76 -9.98 0.72
C ILE A 4 -1.94 -11.25 0.69
N ASN A 5 -0.85 -11.24 -0.07
CA ASN A 5 0.09 -12.35 -0.05
C ASN A 5 0.66 -12.55 1.36
N SER A 6 0.59 -13.77 1.91
CA SER A 6 1.10 -14.13 3.24
C SER A 6 2.60 -13.84 3.43
N ALA A 7 3.34 -13.67 2.34
CA ALA A 7 4.75 -13.28 2.34
C ALA A 7 4.97 -11.80 2.74
N ILE A 8 3.93 -10.97 2.75
CA ILE A 8 4.05 -9.54 3.10
C ILE A 8 4.13 -9.39 4.62
N LYS A 9 5.19 -8.74 5.09
CA LYS A 9 5.44 -8.46 6.51
C LYS A 9 5.22 -7.01 6.88
N GLU A 10 5.29 -6.08 5.93
CA GLU A 10 5.02 -4.66 6.19
C GLU A 10 4.59 -3.95 4.91
N ILE A 11 3.66 -3.01 5.04
CA ILE A 11 3.24 -2.14 3.94
C ILE A 11 3.47 -0.69 4.35
N ARG A 12 4.10 0.10 3.49
CA ARG A 12 4.27 1.55 3.66
C ARG A 12 3.63 2.29 2.51
N PHE A 13 2.70 3.17 2.83
CA PHE A 13 2.08 4.10 1.89
C PHE A 13 2.71 5.47 2.05
N LEU A 14 3.32 5.98 0.97
CA LEU A 14 3.81 7.34 0.85
C LEU A 14 2.78 8.15 0.06
N LEU A 15 2.06 9.03 0.75
CA LEU A 15 0.99 9.84 0.19
C LEU A 15 1.48 11.27 -0.09
N PRO A 16 1.40 11.75 -1.34
CA PRO A 16 1.55 13.15 -1.68
C PRO A 16 0.29 13.93 -1.31
N GLN A 17 0.46 15.17 -0.85
CA GLN A 17 -0.64 16.09 -0.54
C GLN A 17 -1.56 16.36 -1.75
N ALA A 18 -1.03 16.28 -2.97
CA ALA A 18 -1.76 16.55 -4.21
C ALA A 18 -2.56 15.34 -4.76
N ALA A 19 -2.32 14.12 -4.26
CA ALA A 19 -2.92 12.90 -4.83
C ALA A 19 -4.20 12.48 -4.08
N SER A 20 -5.30 13.19 -4.34
CA SER A 20 -6.61 12.94 -3.71
C SER A 20 -7.12 11.50 -3.90
N ASN A 21 -6.95 10.93 -5.09
CA ASN A 21 -7.45 9.58 -5.40
C ASN A 21 -6.74 8.49 -4.60
N PHE A 22 -5.42 8.61 -4.45
CA PHE A 22 -4.62 7.65 -3.67
C PHE A 22 -4.96 7.71 -2.18
N LYS A 23 -5.21 8.92 -1.66
CA LYS A 23 -5.68 9.12 -0.28
C LYS A 23 -7.03 8.45 -0.03
N SER A 24 -8.00 8.64 -0.92
CA SER A 24 -9.30 7.97 -0.82
C SER A 24 -9.20 6.45 -0.87
N PHE A 25 -8.31 5.91 -1.72
CA PHE A 25 -8.05 4.48 -1.78
C PHE A 25 -7.49 3.96 -0.45
N VAL A 26 -6.44 4.58 0.10
CA VAL A 26 -5.83 4.15 1.37
C VAL A 26 -6.84 4.18 2.51
N LEU A 27 -7.69 5.22 2.58
CA LEU A 27 -8.73 5.34 3.62
C LEU A 27 -9.78 4.23 3.55
N LYS A 28 -10.18 3.80 2.34
CA LYS A 28 -11.13 2.70 2.15
C LYS A 28 -10.49 1.33 2.43
N THR A 29 -9.26 1.14 2.00
CA THR A 29 -8.58 -0.16 2.00
C THR A 29 -7.94 -0.48 3.36
N TYR A 30 -7.41 0.51 4.07
CA TYR A 30 -6.77 0.35 5.38
C TYR A 30 -7.62 -0.41 6.43
N PRO A 31 -8.89 -0.06 6.70
CA PRO A 31 -9.70 -0.78 7.68
C PRO A 31 -9.95 -2.24 7.29
N VAL A 32 -10.06 -2.53 5.98
CA VAL A 32 -10.22 -3.90 5.47
C VAL A 32 -8.95 -4.71 5.73
N ILE A 33 -7.78 -4.17 5.36
CA ILE A 33 -6.47 -4.79 5.60
C ILE A 33 -6.28 -5.09 7.08
N LYS A 34 -6.57 -4.12 7.96
CA LYS A 34 -6.35 -4.29 9.40
C LYS A 34 -7.32 -5.30 10.02
N LYS A 35 -8.53 -5.43 9.47
CA LYS A 35 -9.52 -6.42 9.90
C LYS A 35 -9.11 -7.84 9.50
N GLU A 36 -8.61 -8.04 8.28
CA GLU A 36 -8.17 -9.37 7.81
C GLU A 36 -6.78 -9.75 8.38
N HIS A 37 -5.89 -8.78 8.57
CA HIS A 37 -4.52 -9.00 9.06
C HIS A 37 -4.18 -8.04 10.22
N PRO A 38 -4.66 -8.30 11.45
CA PRO A 38 -4.46 -7.41 12.59
C PRO A 38 -2.98 -7.25 12.98
N TYR A 39 -2.15 -8.27 12.74
CA TYR A 39 -0.71 -8.25 13.05
C TYR A 39 0.15 -7.61 11.97
N LEU A 40 -0.43 -7.25 10.81
CA LEU A 40 0.33 -6.62 9.74
C LEU A 40 0.58 -5.13 10.08
N PRO A 41 1.85 -4.69 10.16
CA PRO A 41 2.18 -3.29 10.27
C PRO A 41 1.92 -2.57 8.94
N VAL A 42 1.04 -1.56 8.99
CA VAL A 42 0.74 -0.67 7.88
C VAL A 42 1.13 0.74 8.27
N LEU A 43 2.12 1.30 7.58
CA LEU A 43 2.67 2.62 7.81
C LEU A 43 2.11 3.58 6.77
N ILE A 44 1.42 4.63 7.21
CA ILE A 44 0.89 5.69 6.34
C ILE A 44 1.70 6.94 6.60
N ARG A 45 2.38 7.47 5.58
CA ARG A 45 3.23 8.66 5.67
C ARG A 45 2.77 9.67 4.64
N GLU A 46 2.37 10.86 5.10
CA GLU A 46 2.20 12.01 4.22
C GLU A 46 3.57 12.64 3.94
N CYS A 47 3.89 12.88 2.68
CA CYS A 47 5.15 13.46 2.23
C CYS A 47 4.89 14.53 1.17
N GLN A 48 5.69 15.60 1.17
CA GLN A 48 5.58 16.69 0.21
C GLN A 48 6.60 16.51 -0.92
N GLY A 49 6.19 16.72 -2.17
CA GLY A 49 7.09 16.66 -3.34
C GLY A 49 7.50 15.26 -3.80
N VAL A 50 6.91 14.20 -3.25
CA VAL A 50 7.21 12.80 -3.62
C VAL A 50 6.04 12.23 -4.42
N GLN A 51 6.33 11.39 -5.40
CA GLN A 51 5.30 10.66 -6.13
C GLN A 51 4.62 9.63 -5.20
N PRO A 52 3.31 9.35 -5.41
CA PRO A 52 2.62 8.37 -4.60
C PRO A 52 3.31 7.02 -4.78
N THR A 53 3.71 6.41 -3.67
CA THR A 53 4.57 5.24 -3.67
C THR A 53 4.07 4.25 -2.64
N VAL A 54 4.04 2.97 -3.05
CA VAL A 54 3.79 1.85 -2.14
C VAL A 54 5.10 1.11 -1.97
N VAL A 55 5.48 0.86 -0.72
CA VAL A 55 6.60 0.00 -0.38
C VAL A 55 6.05 -1.21 0.35
N VAL A 56 6.40 -2.40 -0.13
CA VAL A 56 5.99 -3.65 0.47
C VAL A 56 7.25 -4.39 0.90
N ARG A 57 7.33 -4.78 2.17
CA ARG A 57 8.40 -5.63 2.69
C ARG A 57 7.92 -7.06 2.71
N LEU A 58 8.66 -7.92 2.03
CA LEU A 58 8.42 -9.35 1.95
C LEU A 58 9.27 -10.11 2.96
N GLU A 59 9.00 -11.41 3.06
CA GLU A 59 9.87 -12.37 3.73
C GLU A 59 11.30 -12.31 3.20
N LYS A 60 12.25 -12.69 4.06
CA LYS A 60 13.70 -12.63 3.77
C LYS A 60 14.25 -11.22 3.57
N GLY A 61 13.51 -10.18 3.96
CA GLY A 61 13.98 -8.79 3.97
C GLY A 61 13.95 -8.09 2.62
N VAL A 62 13.29 -8.66 1.61
CA VAL A 62 13.15 -8.05 0.28
C VAL A 62 12.15 -6.89 0.36
N GLU A 63 12.53 -5.71 -0.11
CA GLU A 63 11.67 -4.54 -0.18
C GLU A 63 11.34 -4.20 -1.63
N VAL A 64 10.05 -4.22 -1.98
CA VAL A 64 9.55 -3.84 -3.29
C VAL A 64 8.97 -2.43 -3.21
N LYS A 65 9.59 -1.50 -3.93
CA LYS A 65 9.12 -0.11 -4.06
C LYS A 65 8.48 0.09 -5.43
N LYS A 66 7.24 0.56 -5.46
CA LYS A 66 6.51 0.86 -6.69
C LYS A 66 5.89 2.25 -6.65
N HIS A 67 6.15 3.02 -7.69
CA HIS A 67 5.52 4.33 -7.91
C HIS A 67 4.16 4.13 -8.57
N VAL A 68 3.13 4.69 -7.96
CA VAL A 68 1.71 4.42 -8.30
C VAL A 68 0.98 5.66 -8.80
N ALA A 69 1.71 6.60 -9.43
CA ALA A 69 1.16 7.87 -9.90
C ALA A 69 -0.01 7.72 -10.89
N ASN A 70 0.02 6.68 -11.72
CA ASN A 70 -0.99 6.43 -12.76
C ASN A 70 -1.79 5.14 -12.53
N PHE A 71 -1.70 4.53 -11.34
CA PHE A 71 -2.34 3.25 -11.09
C PHE A 71 -3.81 3.46 -10.71
N SER A 72 -4.69 2.64 -11.29
CA SER A 72 -6.09 2.54 -10.86
C SER A 72 -6.23 1.74 -9.57
N GLU A 73 -7.37 1.84 -8.88
CA GLU A 73 -7.64 1.10 -7.63
C GLU A 73 -7.50 -0.43 -7.81
N ALA A 74 -7.84 -0.94 -8.99
CA ALA A 74 -7.69 -2.37 -9.34
C ALA A 74 -6.21 -2.79 -9.40
N GLU A 75 -5.36 -1.99 -10.07
CA GLU A 75 -3.92 -2.23 -10.18
C GLU A 75 -3.23 -2.15 -8.82
N LEU A 76 -3.65 -1.20 -7.97
CA LEU A 76 -3.18 -1.09 -6.58
C LEU A 76 -3.55 -2.32 -5.76
N THR A 77 -4.74 -2.88 -5.96
CA THR A 77 -5.17 -4.11 -5.28
C THR A 77 -4.38 -5.32 -5.79
N ASN A 78 -4.13 -5.40 -7.10
CA ASN A 78 -3.33 -6.47 -7.70
C ASN A 78 -1.88 -6.46 -7.18
N LEU A 79 -1.30 -5.29 -6.99
CA LEU A 79 0.04 -5.13 -6.42
C LEU A 79 0.16 -5.68 -4.98
N LEU A 80 -0.93 -5.65 -4.20
CA LEU A 80 -0.97 -6.22 -2.86
C LEU A 80 -1.17 -7.76 -2.88
N GLN A 81 -1.76 -8.28 -3.96
CA GLN A 81 -1.96 -9.71 -4.19
C GLN A 81 -0.69 -10.38 -4.73
N ASN A 82 -0.05 -9.76 -5.71
CA ASN A 82 1.16 -10.22 -6.40
C ASN A 82 2.27 -9.15 -6.28
N PRO A 83 2.99 -9.12 -5.15
CA PRO A 83 4.05 -8.14 -4.88
C PRO A 83 5.29 -8.31 -5.75
#